data_AF-A0AAV1JTG3-F1
#
_entry.id   AF-A0AAV1JTG3-F1
#
_cell.length_a   1.000
_cell.length_b   1.000
_cell.length_c   1.000
_cell.angle_alpha   90.00
_cell.angle_beta   90.00
_cell.angle_gamma   90.00
#
_symmetry.space_group_name_H-M   'P 1'
#
loop_
_entity.id
_entity.type
_entity.pdbx_description
1 polymer ?
#
loop_
_entity_poly.entity_id
_entity_poly.type
_entity_poly.pdbx_seq_one_letter_code
_entity_poly.pdbx_strand_id
1 'polypeptide(L)'
;MAMNYLQSVPKLKGRDNYDEWSFAAENLLVLEGMIHYIKPAVPGADIKIADDERTKAKLILTIDSGLYVHIKETKTSLELWTKLKNMFADSGLIVA
;
A
#
# COMPACT_ATOMS: atom_id res chain seq x y z
N MET A 1 10.93 16.32 14.37
CA MET A 1 10.50 15.00 14.89
C MET A 1 9.87 14.26 13.72
N ALA A 2 10.36 13.08 13.35
CA ALA A 2 9.68 12.28 12.34
C ALA A 2 8.37 11.78 12.93
N MET A 3 7.24 12.34 12.50
CA MET A 3 5.93 11.88 12.89
C MET A 3 5.76 10.45 12.36
N ASN A 4 5.73 9.47 13.27
CA ASN A 4 5.52 8.07 12.93
C ASN A 4 4.02 7.83 12.66
N TYR A 5 3.52 8.36 11.55
CA TYR A 5 2.14 8.13 11.09
C TYR A 5 1.83 6.65 10.83
N LEU A 6 2.88 5.82 10.70
CA LEU A 6 2.79 4.36 10.64
C LEU A 6 2.03 3.75 11.83
N GLN A 7 2.09 4.35 13.03
CA GLN A 7 1.35 3.85 14.19
C GLN A 7 -0.15 4.18 14.13
N SER A 8 -0.53 5.16 13.30
CA SER A 8 -1.92 5.55 13.07
C SER A 8 -2.61 4.68 12.02
N VAL A 9 -1.84 3.97 11.19
CA VAL A 9 -2.39 3.05 10.19
C VAL A 9 -2.64 1.69 10.85
N PRO A 10 -3.88 1.17 10.83
CA PRO A 10 -4.16 -0.15 11.40
C PRO A 10 -3.41 -1.22 10.62
N LYS A 11 -3.12 -2.37 11.22
CA LYS A 11 -2.48 -3.46 10.44
C LYS A 11 -3.51 -4.12 9.51
N LEU A 12 -3.13 -4.35 8.26
CA LEU A 12 -3.93 -5.14 7.33
C LEU A 12 -3.96 -6.59 7.79
N LYS A 13 -5.10 -7.02 8.34
CA LYS A 13 -5.33 -8.40 8.77
C LYS A 13 -5.93 -9.28 7.67
N GLY A 14 -6.58 -8.66 6.70
CA GLY A 14 -7.32 -9.35 5.66
C GLY A 14 -8.39 -8.45 5.08
N ARG A 15 -9.39 -9.07 4.45
CA ARG A 15 -10.47 -8.39 3.75
C ARG A 15 -11.33 -7.50 4.66
N ASP A 16 -11.58 -7.93 5.89
CA ASP A 16 -12.45 -7.22 6.84
C ASP A 16 -11.98 -5.79 7.15
N ASN A 17 -10.66 -5.56 7.13
CA ASN A 17 -10.06 -4.27 7.42
C ASN A 17 -9.36 -3.65 6.21
N TYR A 18 -9.56 -4.20 5.00
CA TYR A 18 -8.86 -3.73 3.82
C TYR A 18 -9.28 -2.32 3.42
N ASP A 19 -10.58 -2.01 3.49
CA ASP A 19 -11.10 -0.68 3.15
C ASP A 19 -10.49 0.42 4.03
N GLU A 20 -10.61 0.27 5.36
CA GLU A 20 -10.04 1.20 6.33
C GLU A 20 -8.50 1.27 6.23
N TRP A 21 -7.83 0.12 6.09
CA TRP A 21 -6.38 0.08 5.90
C TRP A 21 -5.95 0.80 4.63
N SER A 22 -6.60 0.53 3.50
CA SER A 22 -6.25 1.12 2.21
C SER A 22 -6.43 2.64 2.25
N PHE A 23 -7.51 3.12 2.86
CA PHE A 23 -7.74 4.53 3.07
C PHE A 23 -6.65 5.18 3.93
N ALA A 24 -6.28 4.55 5.05
CA ALA A 24 -5.23 5.06 5.93
C ALA A 24 -3.83 5.00 5.28
N ALA A 25 -3.51 3.92 4.56
CA ALA A 25 -2.25 3.74 3.85
C ALA A 25 -2.10 4.75 2.71
N GLU A 26 -3.17 5.05 1.95
CA GLU A 26 -3.16 6.12 0.95
C GLU A 26 -2.86 7.48 1.58
N ASN A 27 -3.53 7.82 2.69
CA ASN A 27 -3.28 9.09 3.39
C ASN A 27 -1.85 9.19 3.93
N LEU A 28 -1.29 8.07 4.42
CA LEU A 28 0.11 8.00 4.83
C LEU A 28 1.05 8.30 3.66
N LEU A 29 0.77 7.75 2.48
CA LEU A 29 1.57 8.02 1.28
C LEU A 29 1.39 9.45 0.76
N VAL A 30 0.21 10.06 0.92
CA VAL A 30 -0.01 11.48 0.62
C VAL A 30 0.83 12.36 1.54
N LEU A 31 0.84 12.09 2.85
CA LEU A 31 1.65 12.84 3.82
C LEU A 31 3.15 12.77 3.53
N GLU A 32 3.59 11.63 3.01
CA GLU A 32 4.98 11.38 2.64
C GLU A 32 5.31 11.85 1.20
N GLY A 33 4.31 12.31 0.44
CA GLY A 33 4.46 12.69 -0.97
C GLY A 33 4.78 11.52 -1.90
N MET A 34 4.53 10.28 -1.48
CA MET A 34 4.89 9.02 -2.14
C MET A 34 3.71 8.34 -2.86
N ILE A 35 2.51 8.93 -2.84
CA ILE A 35 1.31 8.32 -3.46
C ILE A 35 1.49 8.00 -4.94
N HIS A 36 2.36 8.73 -5.65
CA HIS A 36 2.65 8.50 -7.07
C HIS A 36 3.30 7.13 -7.34
N TYR A 37 3.91 6.47 -6.34
CA TYR A 37 4.47 5.12 -6.49
C TYR A 37 3.41 4.03 -6.57
N ILE A 38 2.24 4.24 -5.95
CA ILE A 38 1.11 3.29 -6.01
C ILE A 38 0.05 3.70 -7.05
N LYS A 39 -0.04 5.00 -7.34
CA LYS A 39 -0.95 5.61 -8.31
C LYS A 39 -0.17 6.58 -9.20
N PRO A 40 0.58 6.07 -10.20
CA PRO A 40 1.31 6.94 -11.12
C PRO A 40 0.30 7.79 -11.90
N ALA A 41 0.33 9.10 -11.68
CA ALA A 41 -0.50 10.05 -12.41
C ALA A 41 -0.07 10.15 -13.89
N VAL A 42 1.18 9.76 -14.20
CA VAL A 42 1.74 9.76 -15.55
C VAL A 42 2.52 8.45 -15.75
N PRO A 43 2.26 7.67 -16.82
CA PRO A 43 3.09 6.53 -17.17
C PRO A 43 4.52 7.00 -17.46
N GLY A 44 5.52 6.47 -16.74
CA GLY A 44 6.93 6.80 -16.97
C GLY A 44 7.46 8.00 -16.16
N ALA A 45 6.78 8.40 -15.08
CA ALA A 45 7.38 9.30 -14.09
C ALA A 45 8.71 8.70 -13.56
N ASP A 46 9.69 9.55 -13.28
CA ASP A 46 11.01 9.16 -12.76
C ASP A 46 10.85 8.54 -11.36
N ILE A 47 10.63 7.22 -11.32
CA ILE A 47 10.49 6.44 -10.09
C ILE A 47 11.89 6.31 -9.50
N LYS A 48 12.16 7.05 -8.43
CA LYS A 48 13.39 6.85 -7.65
C LYS A 48 13.27 5.51 -6.93
N ILE A 49 14.12 4.56 -7.32
CA ILE A 49 14.15 3.21 -6.74
C ILE A 49 14.22 3.28 -5.20
N ALA A 50 15.04 4.16 -4.65
CA ALA A 50 15.17 4.33 -3.19
C ALA A 50 13.87 4.77 -2.49
N ASP A 51 13.05 5.59 -3.15
CA ASP A 51 11.77 6.05 -2.61
C ASP A 51 10.65 5.02 -2.85
N ASP A 52 10.70 4.25 -3.95
CA ASP A 52 9.82 3.10 -4.16
C ASP A 52 10.08 2.02 -3.10
N GLU A 53 11.35 1.66 -2.86
CA GLU A 53 11.71 0.70 -1.80
C GLU A 53 11.25 1.18 -0.41
N ARG A 54 11.35 2.49 -0.14
CA ARG A 54 10.81 3.10 1.08
C ARG A 54 9.30 2.98 1.18
N THR A 55 8.60 3.29 0.09
CA THR A 55 7.14 3.22 0.00
C THR A 55 6.66 1.79 0.25
N LYS A 56 7.29 0.83 -0.43
CA LYS A 56 7.07 -0.60 -0.24
C LYS A 56 7.32 -1.03 1.20
N ALA A 57 8.46 -0.65 1.79
CA ALA A 57 8.77 -1.01 3.17
C ALA A 57 7.72 -0.46 4.14
N LYS A 58 7.26 0.78 3.97
CA LYS A 58 6.20 1.37 4.78
C LYS A 58 4.89 0.59 4.66
N LEU A 59 4.47 0.28 3.42
CA LEU A 59 3.29 -0.54 3.19
C LEU A 59 3.40 -1.90 3.88
N ILE A 60 4.52 -2.61 3.71
CA ILE A 60 4.78 -3.90 4.37
C ILE A 60 4.66 -3.79 5.89
N LEU A 61 5.21 -2.73 6.50
CA LEU A 61 5.13 -2.53 7.95
C LEU A 61 3.69 -2.32 8.46
N THR A 62 2.79 -1.83 7.60
CA THR A 62 1.35 -1.71 7.91
C THR A 62 0.58 -2.99 7.63
N ILE A 63 1.22 -4.06 7.15
CA ILE A 63 0.58 -5.33 6.81
C ILE A 63 0.88 -6.36 7.90
N ASP A 64 -0.08 -7.24 8.20
CA ASP A 64 0.16 -8.35 9.11
C ASP A 64 1.14 -9.37 8.49
N SER A 65 2.04 -9.91 9.32
CA SER A 65 3.03 -10.90 8.91
C SER A 65 2.43 -12.14 8.23
N GLY A 66 1.17 -12.49 8.53
CA GLY A 66 0.46 -13.59 7.88
C GLY A 66 0.27 -13.38 6.36
N LEU A 67 0.25 -12.13 5.90
CA LEU A 67 0.06 -11.79 4.48
C LEU A 67 1.37 -11.68 3.71
N TYR A 68 2.51 -11.66 4.39
CA TYR A 68 3.83 -11.51 3.77
C TYR A 68 4.11 -12.59 2.72
N VAL A 69 3.58 -13.81 2.91
CA VAL A 69 3.73 -14.90 1.93
C VAL A 69 3.16 -14.55 0.56
N HIS A 70 2.10 -13.75 0.50
CA HIS A 70 1.46 -13.34 -0.74
C HIS A 70 2.17 -12.17 -1.41
N ILE A 71 2.78 -11.29 -0.61
CA ILE A 71 3.38 -10.04 -1.10
C ILE A 71 4.91 -10.09 -1.25
N LYS A 72 5.59 -11.09 -0.70
CA LYS A 72 7.06 -11.22 -0.79
C LYS A 72 7.59 -11.29 -2.22
N GLU A 73 6.74 -11.73 -3.16
CA GLU A 73 7.08 -11.88 -4.58
C GLU A 73 6.99 -10.56 -5.35
N THR A 74 6.39 -9.52 -4.76
CA THR A 74 6.20 -8.23 -5.41
C THR A 74 7.50 -7.45 -5.44
N LYS A 75 7.85 -6.86 -6.60
CA LYS A 75 9.11 -6.14 -6.76
C LYS A 75 8.91 -4.67 -6.44
N THR A 76 7.87 -4.06 -7.02
CA THR A 76 7.55 -2.63 -6.89
C THR A 76 6.42 -2.35 -5.89
N SER A 77 6.33 -1.12 -5.38
CA SER A 77 5.19 -0.70 -4.52
C SER A 77 3.86 -0.79 -5.25
N LEU A 78 3.86 -0.51 -6.55
CA LEU A 78 2.68 -0.59 -7.41
C LEU A 78 2.16 -2.03 -7.52
N GLU A 79 3.06 -3.00 -7.77
CA GLU A 79 2.69 -4.42 -7.81
C GLU A 79 2.17 -4.88 -6.45
N LEU A 80 2.82 -4.46 -5.35
CA LEU A 80 2.36 -4.73 -4.00
C LEU A 80 0.93 -4.24 -3.79
N TRP A 81 0.69 -2.95 -4.06
CA TRP A 81 -0.61 -2.32 -3.89
C TRP A 81 -1.69 -2.98 -4.74
N THR A 82 -1.38 -3.23 -6.01
CA THR A 82 -2.30 -3.88 -6.97
C THR A 82 -2.62 -5.30 -6.55
N LYS A 83 -1.64 -6.08 -6.07
CA LYS A 83 -1.85 -7.45 -5.59
C LYS A 83 -2.74 -7.47 -4.36
N LEU A 84 -2.50 -6.58 -3.39
CA LEU A 84 -3.35 -6.43 -2.20
C LEU A 84 -4.77 -6.02 -2.59
N LYS A 85 -4.92 -5.07 -3.51
CA LYS A 85 -6.22 -4.66 -4.05
C LYS A 85 -6.95 -5.83 -4.70
N ASN A 86 -6.30 -6.58 -5.58
CA ASN A 86 -6.92 -7.74 -6.22
C ASN A 86 -7.24 -8.87 -5.23
N MET A 87 -6.46 -9.04 -4.18
CA MET A 87 -6.74 -10.09 -3.18
C MET A 87 -7.90 -9.73 -2.24
N PHE A 88 -7.98 -8.48 -1.81
CA PHE A 88 -8.91 -8.06 -0.76
C PHE A 88 -10.08 -7.23 -1.27
N ALA A 89 -9.89 -6.39 -2.29
CA ALA A 89 -10.95 -5.57 -2.87
C ALA A 89 -11.94 -6.38 -3.74
N ASP A 90 -11.64 -7.65 -4.08
CA ASP A 90 -12.49 -8.54 -4.88
C ASP A 90 -13.82 -8.93 -4.17
N SER A 91 -14.17 -8.27 -3.06
CA SER A 91 -15.44 -8.48 -2.35
C SER A 91 -16.54 -7.53 -2.78
N GLY A 92 -16.18 -6.49 -3.53
CA GLY A 92 -17.05 -5.32 -3.72
C GLY A 92 -17.40 -5.00 -5.16
N LEU A 93 -16.98 -5.80 -6.16
CA LEU A 93 -17.43 -5.59 -7.54
C LEU A 93 -18.69 -6.40 -7.85
N ILE A 94 -19.77 -6.06 -7.16
CA ILE A 94 -21.12 -6.11 -7.74
C ILE A 94 -21.84 -4.81 -7.42
N VAL A 95 -21.99 -3.98 -8.47
CA VAL A 95 -22.97 -2.89 -8.67
C VAL A 95 -22.75 -1.64 -7.80
N ALA A 96 -22.78 -0.39 -8.29
CA ALA A 96 -23.56 0.22 -9.36
C ALA A 96 -22.82 1.38 -10.03
#